data_AF-A0A942SSH8-F1
#
_entry.id   AF-A0A942SSH8-F1
#
_cell.length_a   1.000
_cell.length_b   1.000
_cell.length_c   1.000
_cell.angle_alpha   90.00
_cell.angle_beta   90.00
_cell.angle_gamma   90.00
#
_symmetry.space_group_name_H-M   'P 1'
#
loop_
_entity.id
_entity.type
_entity.pdbx_description
1 polymer ?
#
loop_
_entity_poly.entity_id
_entity_poly.type
_entity_poly.pdbx_seq_one_letter_code
_entity_poly.pdbx_strand_id
1 'polypeptide(L)'
;MLKMFLTQLNGLQQRIFEKEEEALEDAARLLAQAAVGEGKIYIKGFQEMNAICSDAIYGAEPLKYAVPLNNIDLLTETDRVLIATRFSTDKEALLLANQLKDKGIPFASLAGKVGEEEEDLANLADVHIDTRLIKPMLPSETGERVGFPSALIGLYIYHCLKFQLDEIISEYFEEI
;
A
#
# COMPACT_ATOMS: atom_id res chain seq x y z
N MET A 1 20.70 -9.26 18.76
CA MET A 1 20.10 -8.81 17.48
C MET A 1 18.60 -9.07 17.38
N LEU A 2 18.09 -10.30 17.54
CA LEU A 2 16.65 -10.58 17.39
C LEU A 2 15.74 -9.77 18.32
N LYS A 3 16.10 -9.62 19.60
CA LYS A 3 15.36 -8.74 20.54
C LYS A 3 15.31 -7.29 20.07
N MET A 4 16.43 -6.76 19.56
CA MET A 4 16.48 -5.40 19.01
C MET A 4 15.63 -5.27 17.75
N PHE A 5 15.65 -6.27 16.86
CA PHE A 5 14.79 -6.31 15.68
C PHE A 5 13.32 -6.21 16.08
N LEU A 6 12.88 -7.04 17.02
CA LEU A 6 11.50 -7.02 17.51
C LEU A 6 11.13 -5.66 18.12
N THR A 7 12.01 -5.07 18.95
CA THR A 7 11.76 -3.75 19.53
C THR A 7 11.64 -2.66 18.46
N GLN A 8 12.52 -2.64 17.46
CA GLN A 8 12.47 -1.66 16.38
C GLN A 8 11.25 -1.87 15.47
N LEU A 9 10.91 -3.13 15.17
CA LEU A 9 9.74 -3.51 14.36
C LEU A 9 8.45 -3.03 15.03
N ASN A 10 8.26 -3.35 16.31
CA ASN A 10 7.07 -2.91 17.06
C ASN A 10 6.99 -1.39 17.14
N GLY A 11 8.12 -0.71 17.37
CA GLY A 11 8.16 0.75 17.41
C GLY A 11 7.83 1.40 16.06
N LEU A 12 8.17 0.76 14.94
CA LEU A 12 7.78 1.21 13.60
C LEU A 12 6.29 0.99 13.35
N GLN A 13 5.77 -0.21 13.66
CA GLN A 13 4.35 -0.54 13.52
C GLN A 13 3.46 0.41 14.34
N GLN A 14 3.81 0.67 15.60
CA GLN A 14 3.09 1.63 16.44
C GLN A 14 3.10 3.05 15.84
N ARG A 15 4.25 3.49 15.32
CA ARG A 15 4.35 4.81 14.67
C ARG A 15 3.51 4.90 13.41
N ILE A 16 3.45 3.84 12.61
CA ILE A 16 2.59 3.77 11.42
C ILE A 16 1.12 3.87 11.86
N PHE A 17 0.70 3.02 12.80
CA PHE A 17 -0.66 3.01 13.32
C PHE A 17 -1.10 4.40 13.82
N GLU A 18 -0.28 5.07 14.63
CA GLU A 18 -0.62 6.38 15.21
C GLU A 18 -0.63 7.54 14.20
N LYS A 19 -0.02 7.37 13.02
CA LYS A 19 0.31 8.50 12.14
C LYS A 19 -0.22 8.38 10.73
N GLU A 20 -0.55 7.17 10.32
CA GLU A 20 -1.16 6.87 9.04
C GLU A 20 -2.63 6.45 9.21
N GLU A 21 -3.24 6.63 10.40
CA GLU A 21 -4.63 6.26 10.68
C GLU A 21 -5.62 6.90 9.69
N GLU A 22 -5.52 8.22 9.51
CA GLU A 22 -6.35 8.98 8.56
C GLU A 22 -6.10 8.53 7.11
N ALA A 23 -4.83 8.38 6.72
CA ALA A 23 -4.47 7.93 5.38
C ALA A 23 -4.93 6.49 5.09
N LEU A 24 -4.92 5.61 6.10
CA LEU A 24 -5.47 4.26 6.00
C LEU A 24 -6.98 4.31 5.76
N GLU A 25 -7.72 5.12 6.54
CA GLU A 25 -9.17 5.24 6.39
C GLU A 25 -9.54 5.83 5.02
N ASP A 26 -8.85 6.89 4.60
CA ASP A 26 -9.05 7.53 3.30
C ASP A 26 -8.73 6.57 2.15
N ALA A 27 -7.66 5.78 2.26
CA ALA A 27 -7.32 4.78 1.27
C ALA A 27 -8.37 3.65 1.24
N ALA A 28 -8.83 3.18 2.40
CA ALA A 28 -9.89 2.17 2.48
C ALA A 28 -11.17 2.69 1.80
N ARG A 29 -11.57 3.91 2.10
CA ARG A 29 -12.73 4.58 1.50
C ARG A 29 -12.56 4.75 -0.01
N LEU A 30 -11.39 5.15 -0.49
CA LEU A 30 -11.08 5.26 -1.90
C LEU A 30 -11.23 3.91 -2.61
N LEU A 31 -10.61 2.85 -2.07
CA LEU A 31 -10.64 1.52 -2.67
C LEU A 31 -12.04 0.88 -2.62
N ALA A 32 -12.82 1.13 -1.55
CA ALA A 32 -14.18 0.63 -1.40
C ALA A 32 -15.12 1.14 -2.50
N GLN A 33 -14.85 2.31 -3.09
CA GLN A 33 -15.64 2.84 -4.20
C GLN A 33 -15.68 1.89 -5.40
N ALA A 34 -14.62 1.12 -5.64
CA ALA A 34 -14.64 0.11 -6.68
C ALA A 34 -15.66 -1.00 -6.39
N ALA A 35 -15.75 -1.46 -5.14
CA ALA A 35 -16.69 -2.51 -4.76
C ALA A 35 -18.16 -2.05 -4.91
N VAL A 36 -18.45 -0.80 -4.53
CA VAL A 36 -19.79 -0.20 -4.65
C VAL A 36 -20.17 0.12 -6.10
N GLY A 37 -19.20 0.57 -6.91
CA GLY A 37 -19.40 0.95 -8.31
C GLY A 37 -19.30 -0.18 -9.34
N GLU A 38 -19.43 -1.45 -8.92
CA GLU A 38 -19.26 -2.65 -9.76
C GLU A 38 -17.87 -2.80 -10.41
N GLY A 39 -16.87 -2.07 -9.94
CA GLY A 39 -15.47 -2.15 -10.37
C GLY A 39 -14.66 -3.23 -9.62
N LYS A 40 -13.34 -3.18 -9.80
CA LYS A 40 -12.35 -4.03 -9.13
C LYS A 40 -11.30 -3.20 -8.42
N ILE A 41 -10.73 -3.82 -7.38
CA ILE A 41 -9.59 -3.28 -6.64
C ILE A 41 -8.33 -3.93 -7.24
N TYR A 42 -7.65 -3.20 -8.10
CA TYR A 42 -6.42 -3.67 -8.73
C TYR A 42 -5.22 -3.45 -7.80
N ILE A 43 -4.40 -4.48 -7.61
CA ILE A 43 -3.23 -4.40 -6.73
C ILE A 43 -1.96 -4.62 -7.56
N LYS A 44 -0.99 -3.71 -7.39
CA LYS A 44 0.33 -3.82 -7.96
C LYS A 44 1.41 -3.65 -6.90
N GLY A 45 2.11 -4.72 -6.57
CA GLY A 45 3.34 -4.65 -5.79
C GLY A 45 4.58 -4.70 -6.69
N PHE A 46 5.55 -3.83 -6.43
CA PHE A 46 6.85 -3.84 -7.09
C PHE A 46 7.88 -4.59 -6.26
N GLN A 47 8.72 -5.41 -6.91
CA GLN A 47 9.76 -6.22 -6.26
C GLN A 47 9.19 -7.03 -5.07
N GLU A 48 9.76 -6.88 -3.87
CA GLU A 48 9.33 -7.59 -2.67
C GLU A 48 7.94 -7.17 -2.17
N MET A 49 7.46 -5.99 -2.56
CA MET A 49 6.12 -5.51 -2.21
C MET A 49 5.02 -6.29 -2.95
N ASN A 50 5.39 -7.12 -3.92
CA ASN A 50 4.47 -8.08 -4.55
C ASN A 50 3.93 -9.14 -3.56
N ALA A 51 4.51 -9.23 -2.36
CA ALA A 51 3.95 -9.98 -1.24
C ALA A 51 2.51 -9.53 -0.91
N ILE A 52 2.21 -8.23 -0.96
CA ILE A 52 0.87 -7.69 -0.71
C ILE A 52 -0.13 -8.20 -1.75
N CYS A 53 0.25 -8.15 -3.04
CA CYS A 53 -0.57 -8.67 -4.13
C CYS A 53 -0.84 -10.17 -3.95
N SER A 54 0.19 -10.93 -3.55
CA SER A 54 0.05 -12.37 -3.32
C SER A 54 -0.91 -12.69 -2.18
N ASP A 55 -0.78 -11.99 -1.04
CA ASP A 55 -1.65 -12.19 0.12
C ASP A 55 -3.09 -11.75 -0.17
N ALA A 56 -3.28 -10.62 -0.85
CA ALA A 56 -4.61 -10.12 -1.18
C ALA A 56 -5.42 -11.04 -2.11
N ILE A 57 -4.75 -11.77 -2.99
CA ILE A 57 -5.43 -12.64 -3.98
C ILE A 57 -5.50 -14.09 -3.51
N TYR A 58 -4.44 -14.58 -2.87
CA TYR A 58 -4.24 -15.99 -2.58
C TYR A 58 -4.07 -16.30 -1.08
N GLY A 59 -4.12 -15.29 -0.22
CA GLY A 59 -4.01 -15.44 1.23
C GLY A 59 -5.15 -16.26 1.82
N ALA A 60 -5.05 -16.58 3.11
CA ALA A 60 -6.07 -17.35 3.82
C ALA A 60 -7.43 -16.62 3.85
N GLU A 61 -7.39 -15.29 3.79
CA GLU A 61 -8.55 -14.40 3.73
C GLU A 61 -8.37 -13.42 2.56
N PRO A 62 -8.64 -13.84 1.30
CA PRO A 62 -8.47 -12.98 0.14
C PRO A 62 -9.32 -11.70 0.26
N LEU A 63 -8.79 -10.59 -0.23
CA LEU A 63 -9.52 -9.34 -0.30
C LEU A 63 -10.64 -9.42 -1.35
N LYS A 64 -11.85 -9.04 -0.96
CA LYS A 64 -13.00 -9.01 -1.87
C LYS A 64 -12.71 -8.02 -3.00
N TYR A 65 -13.15 -8.35 -4.22
CA TYR A 65 -12.98 -7.54 -5.44
C TYR A 65 -11.52 -7.33 -5.89
N ALA A 66 -10.54 -7.93 -5.21
CA ALA A 66 -9.13 -7.78 -5.55
C ALA A 66 -8.76 -8.53 -6.83
N VAL A 67 -7.99 -7.88 -7.70
CA VAL A 67 -7.46 -8.45 -8.95
C VAL A 67 -5.99 -8.02 -9.12
N PRO A 68 -5.09 -8.89 -9.61
CA PRO A 68 -3.72 -8.45 -9.90
C PRO A 68 -3.69 -7.48 -11.08
N LEU A 69 -2.94 -6.39 -10.94
CA LEU A 69 -2.71 -5.45 -12.04
C LEU A 69 -1.58 -5.95 -12.97
N ASN A 70 -1.99 -6.70 -13.98
CA ASN A 70 -1.08 -7.22 -15.02
C ASN A 70 -1.11 -6.39 -16.30
N ASN A 71 -2.23 -5.73 -16.59
CA ASN A 71 -2.41 -4.90 -17.77
C ASN A 71 -3.31 -3.70 -17.44
N ILE A 72 -2.79 -2.49 -17.61
CA ILE A 72 -3.51 -1.24 -17.33
C ILE A 72 -4.64 -0.97 -18.33
N ASP A 73 -4.60 -1.57 -19.52
CA ASP A 73 -5.62 -1.35 -20.55
C ASP A 73 -6.96 -2.02 -20.26
N LEU A 74 -7.02 -2.86 -19.22
CA LEU A 74 -8.25 -3.48 -18.74
C LEU A 74 -9.00 -2.61 -17.72
N LEU A 75 -8.39 -1.51 -17.25
CA LEU A 75 -8.98 -0.68 -16.22
C LEU A 75 -10.00 0.28 -16.80
N THR A 76 -11.02 0.55 -16.00
CA THR A 76 -12.12 1.45 -16.26
C THR A 76 -12.22 2.50 -15.14
N GLU A 77 -13.07 3.50 -15.30
CA GLU A 77 -13.24 4.60 -14.33
C GLU A 77 -13.83 4.16 -12.98
N THR A 78 -14.50 3.00 -12.94
CA THR A 78 -15.04 2.43 -11.70
C THR A 78 -14.00 1.64 -10.91
N ASP A 79 -12.84 1.37 -11.50
CA ASP A 79 -11.77 0.64 -10.84
C ASP A 79 -10.95 1.54 -9.91
N ARG A 80 -10.31 0.92 -8.92
CA ARG A 80 -9.38 1.59 -8.01
C ARG A 80 -8.10 0.79 -7.91
N VAL A 81 -6.96 1.47 -7.77
CA VAL A 81 -5.66 0.81 -7.75
C VAL A 81 -4.96 1.02 -6.41
N LEU A 82 -4.33 -0.04 -5.89
CA LEU A 82 -3.32 0.05 -4.84
C LEU A 82 -1.94 -0.22 -5.45
N ILE A 83 -1.08 0.80 -5.47
CA ILE A 83 0.33 0.69 -5.84
C ILE A 83 1.16 0.52 -4.58
N ALA A 84 1.96 -0.54 -4.49
CA ALA A 84 2.88 -0.77 -3.40
C ALA A 84 4.33 -0.91 -3.89
N THR A 85 5.23 -0.09 -3.34
CA THR A 85 6.66 -0.13 -3.66
C THR A 85 7.50 0.19 -2.42
N ARG A 86 8.81 -0.09 -2.47
CA ARG A 86 9.71 0.16 -1.33
C ARG A 86 9.79 1.65 -1.01
N PHE A 87 9.96 2.47 -2.03
CA PHE A 87 10.20 3.90 -1.92
C PHE A 87 9.27 4.67 -2.86
N SER A 88 8.83 5.84 -2.41
CA SER A 88 7.93 6.70 -3.18
C SER A 88 8.50 7.16 -4.52
N THR A 89 9.81 7.03 -4.71
CA THR A 89 10.56 7.42 -5.92
C THR A 89 10.90 6.24 -6.84
N ASP A 90 10.26 5.08 -6.66
CA ASP A 90 10.44 3.94 -7.56
C ASP A 90 9.96 4.27 -8.98
N LYS A 91 10.87 4.17 -9.95
CA LYS A 91 10.65 4.63 -11.33
C LYS A 91 9.56 3.84 -12.06
N GLU A 92 9.45 2.54 -11.82
CA GLU A 92 8.42 1.72 -12.48
C GLU A 92 7.04 2.02 -11.89
N ALA A 93 6.99 2.24 -10.57
CA ALA A 93 5.77 2.66 -9.90
C ALA A 93 5.33 4.07 -10.31
N LEU A 94 6.26 5.03 -10.44
CA LEU A 94 6.01 6.37 -10.95
C LEU A 94 5.49 6.35 -12.40
N LEU A 95 6.05 5.50 -13.25
CA LEU A 95 5.55 5.32 -14.61
C LEU A 95 4.08 4.86 -14.62
N LEU A 96 3.76 3.85 -13.82
CA LEU A 96 2.38 3.37 -13.67
C LEU A 96 1.45 4.45 -13.10
N ALA A 97 1.88 5.17 -12.07
CA ALA A 97 1.10 6.24 -11.45
C ALA A 97 0.74 7.35 -12.44
N ASN A 98 1.69 7.77 -13.29
CA ASN A 98 1.41 8.74 -14.35
C ASN A 98 0.41 8.20 -15.37
N GLN A 99 0.52 6.92 -15.77
CA GLN A 99 -0.45 6.32 -16.69
C GLN A 99 -1.87 6.23 -16.09
N LEU A 100 -2.00 5.96 -14.79
CA LEU A 100 -3.30 5.98 -14.11
C LEU A 100 -3.88 7.39 -14.06
N LYS A 101 -3.05 8.39 -13.75
CA LYS A 101 -3.42 9.81 -13.74
C LYS A 101 -3.89 10.28 -15.12
N ASP A 102 -3.17 9.92 -16.18
CA ASP A 102 -3.54 10.25 -17.57
C ASP A 102 -4.88 9.61 -17.97
N LYS A 103 -5.19 8.42 -17.44
CA LYS A 103 -6.46 7.73 -17.64
C LYS A 103 -7.57 8.18 -16.68
N GLY A 104 -7.28 9.05 -15.71
CA GLY A 104 -8.23 9.49 -14.69
C GLY A 104 -8.67 8.38 -13.73
N ILE A 105 -7.84 7.37 -13.52
CA ILE A 105 -8.13 6.25 -12.61
C ILE A 105 -7.57 6.55 -11.22
N PRO A 106 -8.41 6.69 -10.18
CA PRO A 106 -7.94 6.99 -8.84
C PRO A 106 -7.15 5.83 -8.23
N PHE A 107 -6.11 6.16 -7.45
CA PHE A 107 -5.27 5.17 -6.81
C PHE A 107 -4.71 5.61 -5.46
N ALA A 108 -4.57 4.63 -4.57
CA ALA A 108 -3.80 4.73 -3.36
C ALA A 108 -2.37 4.22 -3.59
N SER A 109 -1.40 4.80 -2.87
CA SER A 109 -0.02 4.32 -2.86
C SER A 109 0.46 3.95 -1.47
N LEU A 110 1.32 2.95 -1.38
CA LEU A 110 1.97 2.47 -0.17
C LEU A 110 3.48 2.40 -0.44
N ALA A 111 4.25 3.31 0.16
CA ALA A 111 5.70 3.34 0.02
C ALA A 111 6.38 4.11 1.14
N GLY A 112 7.68 3.93 1.34
CA GLY A 112 8.45 4.81 2.22
C GLY A 112 8.74 6.16 1.56
N LYS A 113 8.32 7.27 2.18
CA LYS A 113 8.56 8.62 1.64
C LYS A 113 10.02 9.05 1.85
N VAL A 114 10.78 9.23 0.76
CA VAL A 114 12.24 9.45 0.82
C VAL A 114 12.66 10.92 0.86
N GLY A 115 11.75 11.86 0.60
CA GLY A 115 12.03 13.30 0.61
C GLY A 115 10.87 14.14 0.04
N GLU A 116 11.21 15.34 -0.43
CA GLU A 116 10.31 16.22 -1.20
C GLU A 116 10.78 16.29 -2.66
N GLU A 117 10.85 15.12 -3.31
CA GLU A 117 11.17 15.07 -4.74
C GLU A 117 9.96 15.51 -5.57
N GLU A 118 10.23 16.07 -6.76
CA GLU A 118 9.20 16.56 -7.68
C GLU A 118 8.37 15.38 -8.25
N GLU A 119 9.05 14.30 -8.63
CA GLU A 119 8.43 13.02 -9.00
C GLU A 119 8.39 12.07 -7.78
N ASP A 120 7.27 12.08 -7.07
CA ASP A 120 7.07 11.26 -5.88
C ASP A 120 5.63 10.71 -5.89
N LEU A 121 5.47 9.40 -5.63
CA LEU A 121 4.16 8.76 -5.56
C LEU A 121 3.22 9.44 -4.55
N ALA A 122 3.75 10.00 -3.47
CA ALA A 122 2.95 10.70 -2.47
C ALA A 122 2.30 11.98 -3.02
N ASN A 123 2.85 12.55 -4.09
CA ASN A 123 2.28 13.72 -4.77
C ASN A 123 1.34 13.34 -5.92
N LEU A 124 1.46 12.12 -6.44
CA LEU A 124 0.67 11.63 -7.59
C LEU A 124 -0.58 10.87 -7.17
N ALA A 125 -0.53 10.15 -6.05
CA ALA A 125 -1.65 9.35 -5.56
C ALA A 125 -2.76 10.23 -4.97
N ASP A 126 -4.00 9.75 -5.07
CA ASP A 126 -5.13 10.37 -4.37
C ASP A 126 -4.99 10.22 -2.86
N VAL A 127 -4.43 9.09 -2.41
CA VAL A 127 -4.07 8.83 -1.02
C VAL A 127 -2.72 8.14 -0.95
N HIS A 128 -1.83 8.59 -0.06
CA HIS A 128 -0.54 7.98 0.19
C HIS A 128 -0.42 7.50 1.62
N ILE A 129 -0.01 6.24 1.78
CA ILE A 129 0.29 5.62 3.07
C ILE A 129 1.81 5.48 3.19
N ASP A 130 2.42 6.21 4.12
CA ASP A 130 3.86 6.18 4.33
C ASP A 130 4.25 4.97 5.19
N THR A 131 5.10 4.08 4.66
CA THR A 131 5.65 2.96 5.43
C THR A 131 6.59 3.41 6.55
N ARG A 132 7.08 4.65 6.47
CA ARG A 132 8.07 5.27 7.37
C ARG A 132 9.39 4.48 7.49
N LEU A 133 9.59 3.49 6.62
CA LEU A 133 10.79 2.67 6.54
C LEU A 133 11.65 3.16 5.38
N ILE A 134 12.56 4.08 5.67
CA ILE A 134 13.48 4.64 4.66
C ILE A 134 14.93 4.15 4.81
N LYS A 135 15.25 3.48 5.92
CA LYS A 135 16.60 2.99 6.23
C LYS A 135 16.54 1.64 6.94
N PRO A 136 17.57 0.77 6.82
CA PRO A 136 17.60 -0.49 7.56
C PRO A 136 17.52 -0.27 9.08
N MET A 137 16.95 -1.22 9.82
CA MET A 137 16.52 -1.00 11.20
C MET A 137 17.64 -1.14 12.24
N LEU A 138 18.66 -1.96 11.98
CA LEU A 138 19.63 -2.38 12.98
C LEU A 138 21.05 -1.92 12.65
N PRO A 139 21.87 -1.56 13.65
CA PRO A 139 23.30 -1.40 13.44
C PRO A 139 23.97 -2.77 13.23
N SER A 140 24.96 -2.82 12.33
CA SER A 140 25.89 -3.93 12.15
C SER A 140 27.16 -3.73 12.98
N GLU A 141 28.00 -4.77 13.06
CA GLU A 141 29.31 -4.71 13.71
C GLU A 141 30.29 -3.76 12.99
N THR A 142 30.08 -3.52 11.70
CA THR A 142 30.88 -2.59 10.87
C THR A 142 30.42 -1.13 10.96
N GLY A 143 29.34 -0.86 11.71
CA GLY A 143 28.74 0.48 11.85
C GLY A 143 27.73 0.83 10.75
N GLU A 144 27.55 -0.02 9.75
CA GLU A 144 26.48 0.10 8.75
C GLU A 144 25.12 -0.27 9.36
N ARG A 145 24.02 -0.02 8.62
CA ARG A 145 22.67 -0.45 9.03
C ARG A 145 22.21 -1.62 8.18
N VAL A 146 21.61 -2.63 8.81
CA VAL A 146 21.09 -3.86 8.19
C VAL A 146 19.65 -4.16 8.61
N GLY A 147 18.98 -5.01 7.82
CA GLY A 147 17.59 -5.42 8.05
C GLY A 147 16.59 -4.39 7.53
N PHE A 148 16.05 -4.63 6.34
CA PHE A 148 15.07 -3.76 5.69
C PHE A 148 13.81 -4.57 5.37
N PRO A 149 12.88 -4.76 6.34
CA PRO A 149 11.75 -5.66 6.19
C PRO A 149 10.56 -4.99 5.49
N SER A 150 10.76 -4.41 4.30
CA SER A 150 9.73 -3.68 3.55
C SER A 150 8.48 -4.50 3.29
N ALA A 151 8.64 -5.73 2.78
CA ALA A 151 7.50 -6.61 2.51
C ALA A 151 6.68 -6.91 3.78
N LEU A 152 7.34 -7.11 4.93
CA LEU A 152 6.68 -7.37 6.21
C LEU A 152 5.89 -6.15 6.69
N ILE A 153 6.47 -4.95 6.59
CA ILE A 153 5.78 -3.70 6.92
C ILE A 153 4.63 -3.43 5.95
N GLY A 154 4.83 -3.70 4.67
CA GLY A 154 3.80 -3.61 3.65
C GLY A 154 2.61 -4.52 3.95
N LEU A 155 2.84 -5.78 4.32
CA LEU A 155 1.79 -6.71 4.74
C LEU A 155 1.07 -6.26 6.01
N TYR A 156 1.81 -5.73 7.00
CA TYR A 156 1.20 -5.16 8.21
C TYR A 156 0.22 -4.02 7.86
N ILE A 157 0.66 -3.05 7.05
CA ILE A 157 -0.17 -1.93 6.60
C ILE A 157 -1.35 -2.43 5.78
N TYR A 158 -1.12 -3.39 4.88
CA TYR A 158 -2.17 -4.01 4.08
C TYR A 158 -3.26 -4.64 4.95
N HIS A 159 -2.92 -5.32 6.05
CA HIS A 159 -3.95 -5.85 6.95
C HIS A 159 -4.73 -4.75 7.67
N CYS A 160 -4.07 -3.68 8.12
CA CYS A 160 -4.78 -2.51 8.66
C CYS A 160 -5.78 -1.94 7.64
N LEU A 161 -5.34 -1.76 6.40
CA LEU A 161 -6.16 -1.29 5.29
C LEU A 161 -7.32 -2.25 4.98
N LYS A 162 -7.04 -3.56 4.91
CA LYS A 162 -8.04 -4.60 4.63
C LYS A 162 -9.15 -4.60 5.65
N PHE A 163 -8.86 -4.47 6.95
CA PHE A 163 -9.89 -4.47 7.98
C PHE A 163 -10.86 -3.31 7.83
N GLN A 164 -10.35 -2.10 7.61
CA GLN A 164 -11.19 -0.92 7.37
C GLN A 164 -11.97 -1.05 6.06
N LEU A 165 -11.35 -1.56 5.01
CA LEU A 165 -12.00 -1.78 3.72
C LEU A 165 -13.13 -2.81 3.82
N ASP A 166 -12.91 -3.93 4.52
CA ASP A 166 -13.91 -4.97 4.74
C ASP A 166 -15.09 -4.44 5.58
N GLU A 167 -14.83 -3.59 6.58
CA GLU A 167 -15.85 -2.91 7.39
C GLU A 167 -16.71 -1.98 6.52
N ILE A 168 -16.08 -1.05 5.79
CA ILE A 168 -16.76 -0.11 4.88
C ILE A 168 -17.60 -0.85 3.84
N ILE A 169 -17.04 -1.88 3.20
CA ILE A 169 -17.77 -2.68 2.21
C ILE A 169 -18.98 -3.36 2.85
N SER A 170 -18.83 -3.90 4.06
CA SER A 170 -19.92 -4.62 4.73
C SER A 170 -21.06 -3.66 5.11
N GLU A 171 -20.76 -2.47 5.63
CA GLU A 171 -21.76 -1.44 5.93
C GLU A 171 -22.58 -1.08 4.68
N TYR A 172 -21.92 -0.87 3.53
CA TYR A 172 -22.63 -0.55 2.29
C TYR A 172 -23.58 -1.64 1.79
N PHE A 173 -23.24 -2.92 2.00
CA PHE A 173 -24.06 -4.04 1.53
C PHE A 173 -25.09 -4.54 2.56
N GLU A 174 -24.95 -4.18 3.84
CA GLU A 174 -25.98 -4.43 4.86
C GLU A 174 -27.14 -3.40 4.80
N GLU A 175 -26.90 -2.22 4.21
CA GLU A 175 -27.89 -1.14 4.05
C GLU A 175 -28.80 -1.29 2.80
N ILE A 176 -28.61 -2.33 1.96
CA ILE A 176 -29.37 -2.60 0.73
C ILE A 176 -30.29 -3.81 0.89
#